data_AF-A0A932CAN0-F1
#
_entry.id   AF-A0A932CAN0-F1
#
_cell.length_a   1.000
_cell.length_b   1.000
_cell.length_c   1.000
_cell.angle_alpha   90.00
_cell.angle_beta   90.00
_cell.angle_gamma   90.00
#
_symmetry.space_group_name_H-M   'P 1'
#
loop_
_entity.id
_entity.type
_entity.pdbx_description
1 polymer ?
#
loop_
_entity_poly.entity_id
_entity_poly.type
_entity_poly.pdbx_seq_one_letter_code
_entity_poly.pdbx_strand_id
1 'polypeptide(L)' 'MIVYRFEETIGGRAYLIEVMLVSNRWRAQLLRTPGVPTAMMPFYGHTPDEAARQLTEWLTLAHRRNTPSSV' A
#
# COMPACT_ATOMS: atom_id res chain seq x y z
N MET A 1 17.04 -5.14 9.97
CA MET A 1 15.66 -4.61 9.86
C MET A 1 14.90 -5.56 8.95
N ILE A 2 13.79 -6.14 9.39
CA ILE A 2 13.01 -7.08 8.57
C ILE A 2 12.08 -6.27 7.68
N VAL A 3 12.19 -6.50 6.37
CA VAL A 3 11.41 -5.82 5.33
C VAL A 3 10.86 -6.87 4.36
N TYR A 4 9.54 -6.85 4.16
CA TYR A 4 8.83 -7.63 3.17
C TYR A 4 8.38 -6.72 2.03
N ARG A 5 8.38 -7.25 0.81
CA ARG A 5 7.95 -6.52 -0.38
C ARG A 5 6.86 -7.30 -1.07
N PHE A 6 5.80 -6.59 -1.42
CA PHE A 6 4.66 -7.11 -2.15
C PHE A 6 4.47 -6.26 -3.40
N GLU A 7 4.22 -6.91 -4.52
CA GLU A 7 3.85 -6.24 -5.76
C GLU A 7 2.37 -6.52 -6.02
N GLU A 8 1.59 -5.45 -6.15
CA GLU A 8 0.14 -5.50 -6.34
C GLU A 8 -0.24 -4.67 -7.56
N THR A 9 -1.02 -5.25 -8.46
CA THR A 9 -1.49 -4.54 -9.65
C THR A 9 -2.93 -4.09 -9.42
N ILE A 10 -3.14 -2.78 -9.26
CA ILE A 10 -4.46 -2.20 -8.97
C ILE A 10 -4.84 -1.29 -10.14
N GLY A 11 -5.90 -1.66 -10.87
CA GLY A 11 -6.39 -0.86 -11.99
C GLY A 11 -5.40 -0.67 -13.13
N GLY A 12 -4.56 -1.68 -13.38
CA GLY A 12 -3.50 -1.63 -14.40
C GLY A 12 -2.23 -0.89 -13.98
N ARG A 13 -2.16 -0.36 -12.75
CA ARG A 13 -0.95 0.25 -12.19
C ARG A 13 -0.31 -0.68 -11.17
N ALA A 14 0.98 -0.95 -11.36
CA ALA A 14 1.77 -1.70 -10.39
C ALA A 14 2.12 -0.82 -9.19
N TYR A 15 1.83 -1.34 -8.01
CA TYR A 15 2.14 -0.74 -6.72
C TYR A 15 3.08 -1.67 -5.97
N LEU A 16 4.24 -1.14 -5.57
CA LEU A 16 5.18 -1.82 -4.70
C LEU A 16 4.87 -1.44 -3.27
N ILE A 17 4.46 -2.41 -2.47
CA ILE A 17 4.19 -2.26 -1.04
C ILE A 17 5.39 -2.79 -0.27
N GLU A 18 5.94 -1.96 0.61
CA GLU A 18 7.00 -2.34 1.53
C GLU A 18 6.44 -2.41 2.95
N VAL A 19 6.66 -3.54 3.61
CA VAL A 19 6.22 -3.79 4.97
C VAL A 19 7.42 -4.03 5.87
N MET A 20 7.57 -3.19 6.89
CA MET A 20 8.72 -3.20 7.77
C MET A 20 8.32 -3.29 9.24
N LEU A 21 9.06 -4.07 10.03
CA LEU A 21 8.83 -4.14 11.47
C LEU A 21 9.33 -2.86 12.14
N VAL A 22 8.41 -2.08 12.70
CA VAL A 22 8.69 -0.85 13.46
C VAL A 22 8.29 -1.09 14.91
N SER A 23 9.30 -1.19 15.78
CA SER A 23 9.14 -1.57 17.18
C SER A 23 8.47 -2.95 17.32
N ASN A 24 7.15 -2.99 17.53
CA ASN A 24 6.37 -4.21 17.72
C ASN A 24 5.16 -4.30 16.77
N ARG A 25 5.16 -3.53 15.67
CA ARG A 25 4.10 -3.57 14.65
C ARG A 25 4.70 -3.55 13.26
N TRP A 26 4.00 -4.18 12.33
CA TRP A 26 4.34 -4.15 10.92
C TRP A 26 3.74 -2.91 10.29
N ARG A 27 4.60 -2.08 9.70
CA ARG A 27 4.21 -0.87 8.99
C ARG A 27 4.25 -1.14 7.50
N ALA A 28 3.10 -1.09 6.84
CA ALA A 28 3.00 -1.12 5.38
C ALA A 28 2.99 0.30 4.81
N GLN A 29 3.77 0.49 3.75
CA GLN A 29 3.85 1.74 3.00
C GLN A 29 4.11 1.45 1.52
N LEU A 30 3.72 2.37 0.65
CA LEU A 30 4.11 2.27 -0.75
C LEU A 30 5.56 2.70 -0.95
N LEU A 31 6.26 1.93 -1.77
CA LEU A 31 7.60 2.25 -2.21
C LEU A 31 7.53 3.49 -3.11
N ARG A 32 8.31 4.50 -2.74
CA ARG A 32 8.41 5.78 -3.42
C ARG A 32 8.78 5.56 -4.90
N THR A 33 7.82 5.76 -5.80
CA THR A 33 8.11 5.95 -7.23
C THR A 33 8.19 7.46 -7.49
N PRO A 34 9.24 7.95 -8.16
CA PRO A 34 9.34 9.37 -8.52
C PRO A 34 8.11 9.77 -9.35
N GLY A 35 7.40 10.82 -8.91
CA GLY A 35 6.18 11.30 -9.56
C GLY A 35 4.85 10.92 -8.88
N VAL A 36 4.87 10.18 -7.77
CA VAL A 36 3.65 9.86 -7.00
C VAL A 36 3.60 10.69 -5.71
N PRO A 37 2.52 11.46 -5.44
CA PRO A 37 2.42 12.27 -4.23
C PRO A 37 2.55 11.41 -2.96
N THR A 38 3.46 11.84 -2.09
CA THR A 38 4.03 11.07 -0.96
C THR A 38 3.24 11.12 0.34
N ALA A 39 1.92 11.23 0.29
CA ALA A 39 1.08 11.28 1.48
C ALA A 39 0.07 10.13 1.47
N MET A 40 0.56 8.90 1.51
CA MET A 40 -0.28 7.75 1.84
C MET A 40 0.10 7.32 3.26
N MET A 41 -0.87 7.47 4.17
CA MET A 41 -0.70 7.12 5.58
C MET A 41 -0.16 5.68 5.70
N PRO A 42 0.80 5.43 6.60
CA PRO A 42 1.25 4.07 6.85
C PRO A 42 0.17 3.26 7.56
N PHE A 43 -0.08 2.04 7.10
CA PHE A 43 -0.95 1.08 7.78
C PHE A 43 -0.13 0.24 8.75
N TYR A 44 -0.74 -0.12 9.88
CA TYR A 44 -0.09 -0.93 10.90
C TYR A 44 -0.86 -2.23 11.14
N GLY A 45 -0.16 -3.35 11.16
CA GLY A 45 -0.70 -4.68 11.47
C GLY A 45 0.17 -5.44 12.47
N HIS A 46 -0.38 -6.52 13.03
CA HIS A 46 0.33 -7.48 13.86
C HIS A 46 1.16 -8.48 13.04
N THR A 47 0.85 -8.64 11.76
CA THR A 47 1.64 -9.44 10.79
C THR A 47 1.96 -8.61 9.55
N PRO A 48 3.02 -8.99 8.80
CA PRO A 48 3.37 -8.28 7.57
C PRO A 48 2.26 -8.38 6.51
N ASP A 49 1.60 -9.54 6.44
CA ASP A 49 0.48 -9.80 5.53
C ASP A 49 -0.74 -8.93 5.85
N GLU A 50 -1.11 -8.82 7.13
CA GLU A 50 -2.23 -7.99 7.57
C GLU A 50 -2.01 -6.51 7.21
N ALA A 51 -0.79 -6.01 7.46
CA ALA A 51 -0.43 -4.64 7.12
C ALA A 51 -0.46 -4.40 5.60
N ALA A 52 0.03 -5.34 4.79
CA ALA A 52 -0.04 -5.28 3.33
C ALA A 52 -1.49 -5.26 2.85
N ARG A 53 -2.34 -6.16 3.37
CA ARG A 53 -3.74 -6.29 2.98
C ARG A 53 -4.52 -5.00 3.25
N GLN A 54 -4.37 -4.40 4.43
CA GLN A 54 -5.03 -3.13 4.76
C GLN A 54 -4.65 -2.00 3.77
N LEU A 55 -3.38 -1.94 3.37
CA LEU A 55 -2.91 -0.96 2.39
C LEU A 55 -3.47 -1.25 0.98
N THR A 56 -3.48 -2.51 0.54
CA THR A 56 -4.09 -2.92 -0.74
C THR A 56 -5.58 -2.57 -0.80
N GLU A 57 -6.34 -2.88 0.25
CA GLU A 57 -7.79 -2.62 0.30
C GLU A 57 -8.05 -1.11 0.19
N TRP A 58 -7.28 -0.30 0.92
CA TRP A 58 -7.37 1.14 0.84
C TRP A 58 -6.99 1.68 -0.55
N LEU A 59 -5.95 1.15 -1.18
CA LEU A 59 -5.55 1.53 -2.55
C LEU A 59 -6.62 1.16 -3.59
N THR A 60 -7.24 0.00 -3.43
CA THR A 60 -8.33 -0.46 -4.29
C THR A 60 -9.54 0.47 -4.18
N LEU A 61 -9.88 0.89 -2.95
CA LEU A 61 -10.94 1.87 -2.70
C LEU A 61 -10.60 3.26 -3.25
N ALA A 62 -9.37 3.73 -3.05
CA ALA A 62 -8.90 5.00 -3.58
C ALA A 62 -8.92 5.02 -5.11
N HIS A 63 -8.47 3.94 -5.75
CA HIS A 63 -8.52 3.79 -7.21
C HIS A 63 -9.95 3.83 -7.73
N ARG A 64 -10.89 3.10 -7.11
CA ARG A 64 -12.32 3.11 -7.49
C ARG A 64 -12.98 4.48 -7.37
N ARG A 65 -12.58 5.31 -6.40
CA ARG A 65 -13.11 6.67 -6.23
C ARG A 65 -12.56 7.65 -7.26
N ASN A 66 -11.39 7.36 -7.81
CA ASN A 66 -10.66 8.26 -8.70
C ASN A 66 -10.82 7.91 -10.19
N THR A 67 -11.45 6.79 -10.52
CA THR A 67 -12.03 6.54 -11.84
C THR A 67 -13.41 7.19 -11.90
N PRO A 68 -13.57 8.37 -12.53
CA PRO A 68 -14.91 8.84 -12.85
C PRO A 68 -15.54 7.80 -13.76
N SER A 69 -16.66 7.23 -13.31
CA SER A 69 -17.55 6.44 -14.14
C SER A 69 -17.98 7.33 -15.31
N SER A 70 -17.30 7.23 -16.45
CA SER A 70 -17.84 7.72 -17.72
C SER A 70 -18.96 6.77 -18.11
N VAL A 71 -20.19 7.11 -17.70
CA VAL A 71 -21.43 6.66 -18.32
C VAL A 71 -22.07 7.83 -19.04
#